data_AF-A0A7M2Z1I8-F1
#
_entry.id   AF-A0A7M2Z1I8-F1
#
_cell.length_a   1.000
_cell.length_b   1.000
_cell.length_c   1.000
_cell.angle_alpha   90.00
_cell.angle_beta   90.00
_cell.angle_gamma   90.00
#
_symmetry.space_group_name_H-M   'P 1'
#
loop_
_entity.id
_entity.type
_entity.pdbx_description
1 polymer ?
#
loop_
_entity_poly.entity_id
_entity_poly.type
_entity_poly.pdbx_seq_one_letter_code
_entity_poly.pdbx_strand_id
1 'polypeptide(L)'
;MSEHLAYSEPEKIKSIDAEFLSGHRFPYQEDISLVEDVDLDAATPGDDINWLEDVELLSEDGTPAVFDRYSNSFLKIYFPIPAGRENEIARKVLITHLQSGNSYGIRLKETHCKFPQPELGPWVAGSRTVGSEWKPPVLEGWEAPLH
;
A
#
# COMPACT_ATOMS: atom_id res chain seq x y z
N MET A 1 1.94 -14.57 47.24
CA MET A 1 3.03 -15.00 46.34
C MET A 1 2.40 -15.29 45.00
N SER A 2 2.47 -14.29 44.11
CA SER A 2 3.22 -14.32 42.83
C SER A 2 2.52 -15.21 41.80
N GLU A 3 2.16 -14.75 40.62
CA GLU A 3 2.70 -13.64 39.84
C GLU A 3 1.63 -13.20 38.82
N HIS A 4 1.42 -11.88 38.72
CA HIS A 4 0.93 -11.31 37.48
C HIS A 4 1.90 -11.71 36.37
N LEU A 5 1.41 -12.41 35.35
CA LEU A 5 2.11 -12.46 34.06
C LEU A 5 2.17 -11.02 33.55
N ALA A 6 3.27 -10.36 33.86
CA ALA A 6 3.69 -9.14 33.20
C ALA A 6 3.71 -9.44 31.71
N TYR A 7 3.04 -8.57 30.95
CA TYR A 7 3.12 -8.50 29.50
C TYR A 7 4.54 -8.83 29.03
N SER A 8 4.71 -9.99 28.39
CA SER A 8 5.89 -10.24 27.58
C SER A 8 5.97 -9.12 26.55
N GLU A 9 7.18 -8.60 26.29
CA GLU A 9 7.40 -7.60 25.23
C GLU A 9 6.54 -7.93 24.01
N PRO A 10 5.82 -6.96 23.41
CA PRO A 10 5.12 -7.24 22.17
C PRO A 10 6.15 -7.80 21.21
N GLU A 11 5.93 -9.03 20.73
CA GLU A 11 6.77 -9.60 19.68
C GLU A 11 6.91 -8.52 18.62
N LYS A 12 8.15 -8.10 18.35
CA LYS A 12 8.40 -7.08 17.32
C LYS A 12 7.80 -7.62 16.04
N ILE A 13 6.70 -7.01 15.58
CA ILE A 13 6.12 -7.29 14.27
C ILE A 13 7.25 -7.04 13.28
N LYS A 14 7.78 -8.13 12.71
CA LYS A 14 9.00 -8.09 11.88
C LYS A 14 8.76 -7.34 10.58
N SER A 15 7.52 -7.37 10.09
CA SER A 15 7.04 -6.62 8.96
C SER A 15 5.52 -6.47 9.05
N ILE A 16 5.01 -5.35 8.56
CA ILE A 16 3.58 -5.17 8.33
C ILE A 16 3.37 -5.41 6.83
N ASP A 17 2.59 -6.42 6.49
CA ASP A 17 2.17 -6.67 5.11
C ASP A 17 0.77 -6.10 4.82
N ALA A 18 0.42 -6.02 3.55
CA ALA A 18 -0.84 -5.44 3.10
C ALA A 18 -2.06 -6.22 3.60
N GLU A 19 -1.91 -7.53 3.85
CA GLU A 19 -2.97 -8.39 4.41
C GLU A 19 -3.23 -8.07 5.88
N PHE A 20 -2.18 -7.85 6.66
CA PHE A 20 -2.30 -7.42 8.03
C PHE A 20 -2.99 -6.05 8.12
N LEU A 21 -2.60 -5.09 7.28
CA LEU A 21 -3.21 -3.75 7.26
C LEU A 21 -4.68 -3.76 6.81
N SER A 22 -5.01 -4.61 5.84
CA SER A 22 -6.34 -4.65 5.24
C SER A 22 -7.30 -5.62 5.93
N GLY A 23 -6.78 -6.56 6.72
CA GLY A 23 -7.52 -7.66 7.33
C GLY A 23 -7.96 -8.75 6.34
N HIS A 24 -7.51 -8.72 5.09
CA HIS A 24 -7.90 -9.68 4.05
C HIS A 24 -6.85 -9.81 2.94
N ARG A 25 -7.02 -10.82 2.09
CA ARG A 25 -6.25 -10.98 0.85
C ARG A 25 -6.95 -10.37 -0.33
N PHE A 26 -6.15 -9.87 -1.27
CA PHE A 26 -6.65 -9.37 -2.53
C PHE A 26 -6.58 -10.45 -3.62
N PRO A 27 -7.59 -10.59 -4.50
CA PRO A 27 -7.63 -11.65 -5.51
C PRO A 27 -6.37 -11.74 -6.39
N TYR A 28 -5.81 -10.59 -6.80
CA TYR A 28 -4.59 -10.53 -7.62
C TYR A 28 -3.30 -10.98 -6.90
N GLN A 29 -3.37 -11.35 -5.61
CA GLN A 29 -2.27 -12.03 -4.92
C GLN A 29 -2.26 -13.53 -5.21
N GLU A 30 -3.40 -14.11 -5.61
CA GLU A 30 -3.59 -15.55 -5.76
C GLU A 30 -3.82 -15.97 -7.22
N ASP A 31 -4.20 -15.04 -8.09
CA ASP A 31 -4.47 -15.31 -9.51
C ASP A 31 -3.71 -14.34 -10.42
N ILE A 32 -2.75 -14.89 -11.17
CA ILE A 32 -1.93 -14.14 -12.13
C ILE A 32 -2.77 -13.55 -13.27
N SER A 33 -3.86 -14.20 -13.68
CA SER A 33 -4.69 -13.74 -14.81
C SER A 33 -5.33 -12.38 -14.55
N LEU A 34 -5.45 -11.98 -13.28
CA LEU A 34 -5.96 -10.67 -12.88
C LEU A 34 -4.96 -9.52 -13.09
N VAL A 35 -3.71 -9.83 -13.41
CA VAL A 35 -2.65 -8.83 -13.61
C VAL A 35 -1.93 -8.95 -14.96
N GLU A 36 -2.09 -10.05 -15.71
CA GLU A 36 -1.34 -10.29 -16.95
C GLU A 36 -1.52 -9.18 -18.00
N ASP A 37 -2.73 -8.68 -18.12
CA ASP A 37 -3.13 -7.67 -19.11
C ASP A 37 -2.85 -6.22 -18.67
N VAL A 38 -2.22 -6.01 -17.51
CA VAL A 38 -1.86 -4.68 -17.04
C VAL A 38 -0.80 -4.08 -17.96
N ASP A 39 -1.14 -2.97 -18.61
CA ASP A 39 -0.23 -2.16 -19.41
C ASP A 39 0.59 -1.25 -18.47
N LEU A 40 1.85 -1.60 -18.25
CA LEU A 40 2.75 -0.83 -17.38
C LEU A 40 3.10 0.53 -17.97
N ASP A 41 3.23 0.64 -19.29
CA ASP A 41 3.58 1.89 -19.97
C ASP A 41 2.40 2.88 -19.86
N ALA A 42 1.18 2.40 -20.08
CA ALA A 42 -0.03 3.21 -19.90
C ALA A 42 -0.28 3.60 -18.43
N ALA A 43 0.16 2.78 -17.47
CA ALA A 43 0.02 3.05 -16.03
C ALA A 43 1.03 4.09 -15.51
N THR A 44 2.06 4.43 -16.28
CA THR A 44 3.07 5.45 -15.94
C THR A 44 3.11 6.59 -16.97
N PRO A 45 2.03 7.38 -17.13
CA PRO A 45 2.01 8.47 -18.10
C PRO A 45 2.94 9.63 -17.67
N GLY A 46 4.07 9.84 -18.37
CA GLY A 46 5.00 10.95 -18.17
C GLY A 46 6.32 10.80 -18.96
N ASP A 47 7.07 11.91 -19.15
CA ASP A 47 8.37 11.94 -19.88
C ASP A 47 9.56 11.40 -19.06
N ASP A 48 9.42 11.28 -17.73
CA ASP A 48 10.37 10.65 -16.84
C ASP A 48 9.65 10.27 -15.53
N ILE A 49 9.73 8.99 -15.14
CA ILE A 49 10.47 8.58 -13.94
C ILE A 49 10.43 7.04 -13.89
N ASN A 50 11.62 6.47 -14.03
CA ASN A 50 12.01 5.06 -13.87
C ASN A 50 11.70 4.47 -12.46
N TRP A 51 10.75 5.03 -11.71
CA TRP A 51 10.46 4.55 -10.36
C TRP A 51 9.85 3.15 -10.36
N LEU A 52 9.09 2.82 -11.40
CA LEU A 52 8.53 1.49 -11.58
C LEU A 52 9.63 0.51 -12.01
N GLU A 53 10.64 0.96 -12.73
CA GLU A 53 11.82 0.14 -13.06
C GLU A 53 12.60 -0.24 -11.80
N ASP A 54 12.68 0.67 -10.81
CA ASP A 54 13.25 0.40 -9.49
C ASP A 54 12.40 -0.56 -8.63
N VAL A 55 11.19 -0.93 -9.07
CA VAL A 55 10.38 -1.95 -8.40
C VAL A 55 10.85 -3.32 -8.87
N GLU A 56 11.32 -4.10 -7.91
CA GLU A 56 11.80 -5.47 -8.10
C GLU A 56 10.96 -6.46 -7.28
N LEU A 57 11.00 -7.72 -7.69
CA LEU A 57 10.49 -8.81 -6.86
C LEU A 57 11.41 -8.99 -5.65
N LEU A 58 10.82 -8.91 -4.47
CA LEU A 58 11.48 -9.14 -3.19
C LEU A 58 10.92 -10.41 -2.54
N SER A 59 11.35 -10.68 -1.31
CA SER A 59 10.86 -11.80 -0.50
C SER A 59 10.55 -11.30 0.90
N GLU A 60 9.37 -11.66 1.40
CA GLU A 60 8.91 -11.39 2.76
C GLU A 60 8.54 -12.72 3.43
N ASP A 61 9.21 -13.06 4.53
CA ASP A 61 9.08 -14.36 5.20
C ASP A 61 9.21 -15.58 4.25
N GLY A 62 10.12 -15.49 3.27
CA GLY A 62 10.32 -16.53 2.26
C GLY A 62 9.24 -16.59 1.18
N THR A 63 8.26 -15.68 1.20
CA THR A 63 7.20 -15.55 0.19
C THR A 63 7.58 -14.46 -0.81
N PRO A 64 7.45 -14.67 -2.13
CA PRO A 64 7.63 -13.61 -3.12
C PRO A 64 6.73 -12.41 -2.80
N ALA A 65 7.26 -11.19 -2.85
CA ALA A 65 6.52 -10.00 -2.49
C ALA A 65 7.02 -8.77 -3.25
N VAL A 66 6.14 -7.79 -3.41
CA VAL A 66 6.49 -6.45 -3.93
C VAL A 66 6.28 -5.42 -2.83
N PHE A 67 7.17 -4.43 -2.74
CA PHE A 67 7.10 -3.39 -1.72
C PHE A 67 6.22 -2.22 -2.17
N ASP A 68 5.16 -1.93 -1.42
CA ASP A 68 4.33 -0.75 -1.61
C ASP A 68 4.85 0.42 -0.77
N ARG A 69 5.42 1.42 -1.46
CA ARG A 69 5.92 2.64 -0.82
C ARG A 69 4.81 3.53 -0.24
N TYR A 70 3.56 3.43 -0.72
CA TYR A 70 2.45 4.25 -0.21
C TYR A 70 2.00 3.83 1.18
N SER A 71 1.97 2.53 1.45
CA SER A 71 1.63 1.96 2.76
C SER A 71 2.85 1.58 3.60
N ASN A 72 4.06 1.60 3.02
CA ASN A 72 5.28 1.09 3.64
C ASN A 72 5.09 -0.38 4.10
N SER A 73 4.54 -1.21 3.20
CA SER A 73 4.23 -2.61 3.48
C SER A 73 4.55 -3.51 2.30
N PHE A 74 4.77 -4.79 2.57
CA PHE A 74 4.90 -5.80 1.52
C PHE A 74 3.54 -6.31 1.04
N LEU A 75 3.43 -6.56 -0.26
CA LEU A 75 2.32 -7.25 -0.89
C LEU A 75 2.81 -8.60 -1.40
N LYS A 76 2.41 -9.67 -0.69
CA LYS A 76 2.82 -11.06 -1.00
C LYS A 76 2.12 -11.58 -2.25
N ILE A 77 2.82 -12.43 -3.00
CA ILE A 77 2.36 -13.08 -4.23
C ILE A 77 2.36 -14.60 -4.00
N TYR A 78 1.21 -15.23 -4.17
CA TYR A 78 0.96 -16.63 -3.83
C TYR A 78 0.79 -17.56 -5.04
N PHE A 79 0.91 -17.04 -6.25
CA PHE A 79 0.94 -17.83 -7.48
C PHE A 79 2.38 -18.03 -8.00
N PRO A 80 2.63 -19.10 -8.78
CA PRO A 80 3.93 -19.30 -9.42
C PRO A 80 4.23 -18.16 -10.42
N ILE A 81 5.37 -17.50 -10.23
CA ILE A 81 5.82 -16.45 -11.16
C ILE A 81 6.63 -17.10 -12.30
N PRO A 82 6.31 -16.84 -13.57
CA PRO A 82 7.09 -17.36 -14.69
C PRO A 82 8.54 -16.86 -14.65
N ALA A 83 9.50 -17.77 -14.87
CA ALA A 83 10.92 -17.45 -14.87
C ALA A 83 11.25 -16.36 -15.93
N GLY A 84 12.02 -15.36 -15.52
CA GLY A 84 12.39 -14.21 -16.37
C GLY A 84 11.34 -13.10 -16.42
N ARG A 85 10.20 -13.25 -15.73
CA ARG A 85 9.13 -12.23 -15.61
C ARG A 85 8.93 -11.74 -14.18
N GLU A 86 9.89 -11.97 -13.29
CA GLU A 86 9.78 -11.70 -11.85
C GLU A 86 9.44 -10.23 -11.55
N ASN A 87 10.28 -9.32 -12.05
CA ASN A 87 10.09 -7.88 -11.83
C ASN A 87 8.87 -7.34 -12.60
N GLU A 88 8.61 -7.86 -13.80
CA GLU A 88 7.42 -7.48 -14.58
C GLU A 88 6.14 -7.79 -13.79
N ILE A 89 6.00 -9.01 -13.28
CA ILE A 89 4.83 -9.46 -12.52
C ILE A 89 4.73 -8.71 -11.19
N ALA A 90 5.84 -8.48 -10.48
CA ALA A 90 5.85 -7.68 -9.25
C ALA A 90 5.27 -6.27 -9.49
N ARG A 91 5.70 -5.61 -10.58
CA ARG A 91 5.18 -4.29 -11.00
C ARG A 91 3.70 -4.35 -11.34
N LYS A 92 3.25 -5.36 -12.09
CA LYS A 92 1.83 -5.53 -12.46
C LYS A 92 0.93 -5.74 -11.24
N VAL A 93 1.38 -6.53 -10.28
CA VAL A 93 0.69 -6.71 -8.98
C VAL A 93 0.61 -5.39 -8.21
N LEU A 94 1.71 -4.65 -8.11
CA LEU A 94 1.72 -3.35 -7.43
C LEU A 94 0.80 -2.33 -8.13
N ILE A 95 0.87 -2.21 -9.46
CA ILE A 95 0.01 -1.30 -10.22
C ILE A 95 -1.47 -1.65 -10.03
N THR A 96 -1.82 -2.93 -10.07
CA THR A 96 -3.20 -3.39 -9.80
C THR A 96 -3.64 -2.99 -8.39
N HIS A 97 -2.78 -3.16 -7.39
CA HIS A 97 -3.04 -2.77 -6.01
C HIS A 97 -3.30 -1.26 -5.86
N LEU A 98 -2.47 -0.44 -6.50
CA LEU A 98 -2.57 1.02 -6.47
C LEU A 98 -3.80 1.52 -7.24
N GLN A 99 -4.04 1.02 -8.45
CA GLN A 99 -5.20 1.39 -9.28
C GLN A 99 -6.53 0.97 -8.65
N SER A 100 -6.55 -0.13 -7.89
CA SER A 100 -7.73 -0.56 -7.13
C SER A 100 -7.99 0.30 -5.88
N GLY A 101 -7.07 1.19 -5.51
CA GLY A 101 -7.14 1.97 -4.27
C GLY A 101 -6.94 1.13 -3.00
N ASN A 102 -6.39 -0.08 -3.15
CA ASN A 102 -6.27 -1.05 -2.05
C ASN A 102 -5.08 -0.79 -1.15
N SER A 103 -4.09 0.00 -1.60
CA SER A 103 -2.99 0.45 -0.75
C SER A 103 -3.55 1.14 0.49
N TYR A 104 -3.09 0.70 1.66
CA TYR A 104 -3.56 1.28 2.91
C TYR A 104 -3.30 2.79 2.97
N GLY A 105 -2.17 3.25 2.41
CA GLY A 105 -1.84 4.67 2.29
C GLY A 105 -2.85 5.45 1.44
N ILE A 106 -3.41 4.85 0.38
CA ILE A 106 -4.48 5.44 -0.42
C ILE A 106 -5.77 5.53 0.38
N ARG A 107 -6.19 4.43 1.03
CA ARG A 107 -7.44 4.38 1.80
C ARG A 107 -7.50 5.43 2.91
N LEU A 108 -6.36 5.71 3.55
CA LEU A 108 -6.28 6.73 4.59
C LEU A 108 -6.48 8.16 4.08
N LYS A 109 -6.29 8.44 2.78
CA LYS A 109 -6.38 9.81 2.24
C LYS A 109 -7.78 10.39 2.40
N GLU A 110 -8.83 9.61 2.21
CA GLU A 110 -10.20 10.11 2.34
C GLU A 110 -10.46 10.75 3.71
N THR A 111 -9.93 10.14 4.77
CA THR A 111 -10.14 10.60 6.15
C THR A 111 -9.08 11.61 6.60
N HIS A 112 -7.82 11.42 6.22
CA HIS A 112 -6.68 12.09 6.86
C HIS A 112 -5.97 13.11 5.97
N CYS A 113 -6.32 13.19 4.69
CA CYS A 113 -5.66 14.11 3.79
C CYS A 113 -5.96 15.57 4.17
N LYS A 114 -4.91 16.34 4.47
CA LYS A 114 -5.02 17.75 4.89
C LYS A 114 -5.05 18.75 3.73
N PHE A 115 -4.55 18.36 2.57
CA PHE A 115 -4.37 19.24 1.42
C PHE A 115 -4.97 18.59 0.17
N PRO A 116 -5.59 19.37 -0.75
CA PRO A 116 -6.13 18.83 -1.99
C PRO A 116 -5.10 18.04 -2.79
N GLN A 117 -5.40 16.77 -3.10
CA GLN A 117 -4.57 15.93 -3.97
C GLN A 117 -5.41 14.81 -4.63
N PRO A 118 -4.94 14.21 -5.73
CA PRO A 118 -5.57 13.01 -6.30
C PRO A 118 -5.55 11.84 -5.31
N GLU A 119 -6.67 11.13 -5.17
CA GLU A 119 -6.79 9.96 -4.32
C GLU A 119 -5.86 8.83 -4.80
N LEU A 120 -6.04 8.42 -6.06
CA LEU A 120 -5.31 7.36 -6.74
C LEU A 120 -4.09 7.93 -7.48
N GLY A 121 -3.50 9.03 -7.01
CA GLY A 121 -2.27 9.58 -7.58
C GLY A 121 -2.30 9.77 -9.11
N PRO A 122 -1.14 9.66 -9.80
CA PRO A 122 -1.05 9.84 -11.25
C PRO A 122 -1.43 8.59 -12.08
N TRP A 123 -1.65 7.42 -11.45
CA TRP A 123 -1.88 6.15 -12.18
C TRP A 123 -3.31 5.95 -12.66
N VAL A 124 -4.26 6.79 -12.21
CA VAL A 124 -5.65 6.81 -12.71
C VAL A 124 -6.00 8.21 -13.17
N ALA A 125 -6.23 8.36 -14.48
CA ALA A 125 -6.73 9.61 -15.05
C ALA A 125 -8.08 10.00 -14.42
N GLY A 126 -8.22 11.28 -14.06
CA GLY A 126 -9.47 11.78 -13.49
C GLY A 126 -9.77 11.29 -12.07
N SER A 127 -8.76 10.79 -11.32
CA SER A 127 -8.94 10.42 -9.92
C SER A 127 -9.54 11.57 -9.10
N ARG A 128 -10.51 11.25 -8.22
CA ARG A 128 -11.16 12.26 -7.37
C ARG A 128 -10.13 13.00 -6.51
N THR A 129 -10.40 14.27 -6.24
CA THR A 129 -9.60 15.07 -5.31
C THR A 129 -10.07 14.82 -3.88
N VAL A 130 -9.15 14.56 -2.95
CA VAL A 130 -9.38 14.38 -1.51
C VAL A 130 -8.64 15.44 -0.70
N GLY A 131 -9.10 15.73 0.51
CA GLY A 131 -8.49 16.73 1.40
C GLY A 131 -8.91 18.18 1.14
N SER A 132 -9.92 18.43 0.31
CA SER A 132 -10.50 19.76 0.09
C SER A 132 -11.30 20.30 1.28
N GLU A 133 -11.80 19.41 2.14
CA GLU A 133 -12.69 19.75 3.26
C GLU A 133 -12.16 19.32 4.63
N TRP A 134 -10.85 19.10 4.75
CA TRP A 134 -10.27 18.61 5.99
C TRP A 134 -10.50 19.59 7.15
N LYS A 135 -10.94 19.05 8.29
CA LYS A 135 -11.09 19.80 9.55
C LYS A 135 -10.16 19.18 10.60
N PRO A 136 -9.48 20.01 11.42
CA PRO A 136 -8.66 19.49 12.49
C PRO A 136 -9.51 18.70 13.49
N PRO A 137 -9.03 17.55 13.99
CA PRO A 137 -9.71 16.85 15.07
C PRO A 137 -9.76 17.76 16.29
N VAL A 138 -10.94 17.92 16.87
CA VAL A 138 -11.15 18.66 18.11
C VAL A 138 -11.29 17.65 19.24
N LEU A 139 -10.44 17.74 20.25
CA LEU A 139 -10.58 16.95 21.47
C LEU A 139 -11.50 17.71 22.43
N GLU A 140 -12.62 17.11 22.80
CA GLU A 140 -13.58 17.72 23.73
C GLU A 140 -12.89 18.07 25.05
N GLY A 141 -13.07 19.31 25.51
CA GLY A 141 -12.47 19.81 26.75
C GLY A 141 -10.98 20.13 26.69
N TRP A 142 -10.34 20.01 25.52
CA TRP A 142 -8.94 20.42 25.34
C TRP A 142 -8.86 21.85 24.79
N GLU A 143 -8.16 22.72 25.52
CA GLU A 143 -7.80 24.07 25.07
C GLU A 143 -6.29 24.13 24.82
N ALA A 144 -5.87 24.79 23.75
CA ALA A 144 -4.46 24.99 23.46
C ALA A 144 -3.80 25.85 24.56
N PRO A 145 -2.56 25.55 24.97
CA PRO A 145 -1.83 26.39 25.92
C PRO A 145 -1.70 27.82 25.39
N LEU A 146 -1.86 28.82 26.27
CA LEU A 146 -1.52 30.20 25.94
C LEU A 146 -0.01 30.27 25.66
N HIS A 147 0.34 30.76 24.47
CA HIS A 147 1.72 30.97 24.00
C HIS A 147 2.49 31.96 24.87
#